data_AF-A0A357MZ01-F1
#
_entry.id   AF-A0A357MZ01-F1
#
_cell.length_a   1.000
_cell.length_b   1.000
_cell.length_c   1.000
_cell.angle_alpha   90.00
_cell.angle_beta   90.00
_cell.angle_gamma   90.00
#
_symmetry.space_group_name_H-M   'P 1'
#
loop_
_entity.id
_entity.type
_entity.pdbx_description
1 polymer ?
#
loop_
_entity_poly.entity_id
_entity_poly.type
_entity_poly.pdbx_seq_one_letter_code
_entity_poly.pdbx_strand_id
1 'polypeptide(L)'
;ATYGNAGFLREQVCRSLCPFARLQPLLTDPHTPRMLYDAPRAEPRGARPAALGGVQARGRGLLDPVTAQDYVFRAAHPLLAGPMPTFSADRLGDCTDCGACVTACPMQLDIRHGPQADCLACGACLEACAQHQHRAGFGPGLVRYCSPQLMAGQPPCWWRTRTTVLASLLAALLACGAWRLC
;
A
#
# COMPACT_ATOMS: atom_id res chain seq x y z
N ALA A 1 3.76 -21.83 -25.85
CA ALA A 1 4.02 -22.72 -24.70
C ALA A 1 5.19 -22.23 -23.83
N THR A 2 6.37 -21.96 -24.40
CA THR A 2 7.60 -21.62 -23.65
C THR A 2 7.48 -20.38 -22.75
N TYR A 3 6.88 -19.29 -23.22
CA TYR A 3 6.67 -18.08 -22.40
C TYR A 3 5.66 -18.27 -21.26
N GLY A 4 4.60 -19.05 -21.47
CA GLY A 4 3.62 -19.38 -20.42
C GLY A 4 4.24 -20.26 -19.33
N ASN A 5 5.03 -21.25 -19.72
CA ASN A 5 5.75 -22.12 -18.80
C ASN A 5 6.82 -21.36 -18.00
N ALA A 6 7.52 -20.40 -18.64
CA ALA A 6 8.48 -19.53 -17.95
C ALA A 6 7.81 -18.60 -16.93
N GLY A 7 6.63 -18.06 -17.24
CA GLY A 7 5.83 -17.27 -16.29
C GLY A 7 5.40 -18.09 -15.07
N PHE A 8 4.88 -19.30 -15.31
CA PHE A 8 4.47 -20.23 -14.24
C PHE A 8 5.65 -20.64 -13.35
N LEU A 9 6.81 -20.94 -13.96
CA LEU A 9 8.02 -21.31 -13.22
C LEU A 9 8.53 -20.15 -12.35
N ARG A 10 8.51 -18.92 -12.87
CA ARG A 10 8.90 -17.73 -12.12
C ARG A 10 8.03 -17.53 -10.88
N GLU A 11 6.73 -17.69 -11.02
CA GLU A 11 5.79 -17.51 -9.91
C GLU A 11 5.95 -18.59 -8.83
N GLN A 12 6.15 -19.85 -9.23
CA GLN A 12 6.45 -20.93 -8.30
C GLN A 12 7.79 -20.72 -7.56
N VAL A 13 8.83 -20.26 -8.25
CA VAL A 13 10.14 -19.97 -7.64
C VAL A 13 10.04 -18.78 -6.67
N CYS A 14 9.36 -17.70 -7.05
CA CYS A 14 9.17 -16.54 -6.17
C CYS A 14 8.37 -16.87 -4.91
N ARG A 15 7.33 -17.72 -5.01
CA ARG A 15 6.47 -18.08 -3.87
C ARG A 15 7.07 -19.16 -2.97
N SER A 16 7.77 -20.12 -3.57
CA SER A 16 8.19 -21.36 -2.89
C SER A 16 9.68 -21.42 -2.59
N LEU A 17 10.53 -20.80 -3.43
CA LEU A 17 11.98 -20.91 -3.33
C LEU A 17 12.65 -19.63 -2.84
N CYS A 18 12.06 -18.46 -3.10
CA CYS A 18 12.64 -17.18 -2.68
C CYS A 18 12.58 -17.03 -1.16
N PRO A 19 13.72 -17.08 -0.44
CA PRO A 19 13.71 -16.91 1.02
C PRO A 19 13.28 -15.49 1.40
N PHE A 20 13.56 -14.51 0.53
CA PHE A 20 13.23 -13.10 0.77
C PHE A 20 11.72 -12.87 0.89
N ALA A 21 10.92 -13.40 -0.04
CA ALA A 21 9.46 -13.23 -0.03
C ALA A 21 8.80 -13.78 1.25
N ARG A 22 9.34 -14.87 1.82
CA ARG A 22 8.84 -15.47 3.07
C ARG A 22 9.31 -14.74 4.33
N LEU A 23 10.51 -14.15 4.30
CA LEU A 23 11.07 -13.42 5.43
C LEU A 23 10.62 -11.96 5.47
N GLN A 24 10.20 -11.38 4.34
CA GLN A 24 9.84 -9.98 4.25
C GLN A 24 8.71 -9.56 5.23
N PRO A 25 7.64 -10.35 5.46
CA PRO A 25 6.64 -10.04 6.49
C PRO A 25 7.23 -9.98 7.91
N LEU A 26 8.24 -10.81 8.22
CA LEU A 26 8.93 -10.80 9.51
C LEU A 26 9.83 -9.57 9.68
N LEU A 27 10.27 -8.97 8.58
CA LEU A 27 11.13 -7.78 8.58
C LEU A 27 10.33 -6.48 8.54
N THR A 28 9.11 -6.50 8.00
CA THR A 28 8.20 -5.34 8.03
C THR A 28 7.44 -5.21 9.35
N ASP A 29 7.08 -3.98 9.70
CA ASP A 29 6.34 -3.60 10.91
C ASP A 29 5.43 -2.39 10.58
N PRO A 30 4.42 -2.01 11.38
CA PRO A 30 3.58 -0.83 11.11
C PRO A 30 4.33 0.50 11.07
N HIS A 31 5.58 0.53 11.54
CA HIS A 31 6.46 1.69 11.46
C HIS A 31 7.41 1.69 10.25
N THR A 32 7.45 0.61 9.45
CA THR A 32 8.26 0.55 8.24
C THR A 32 7.56 1.38 7.15
N PRO A 33 8.24 2.36 6.53
CA PRO A 33 7.66 3.12 5.43
C PRO A 33 7.43 2.23 4.21
N ARG A 34 6.26 2.35 3.60
CA ARG A 34 5.83 1.59 2.42
C ARG A 34 5.09 2.52 1.48
N MET A 35 4.94 2.12 0.23
CA MET A 35 3.96 2.76 -0.65
C MET A 35 2.57 2.38 -0.17
N LEU A 36 1.77 3.39 0.20
CA LEU A 36 0.45 3.21 0.76
C LEU A 36 -0.57 4.07 0.01
N TYR A 37 -1.77 3.53 -0.11
CA TYR A 37 -2.94 4.17 -0.69
C TYR A 37 -3.91 4.61 0.43
N ASP A 38 -4.35 5.87 0.38
CA ASP A 38 -5.27 6.46 1.37
C ASP A 38 -6.73 6.10 1.03
N ALA A 39 -7.13 4.87 1.36
CA ALA A 39 -8.48 4.38 1.11
C ALA A 39 -9.59 5.25 1.75
N PRO A 40 -9.49 5.73 3.01
CA PRO A 40 -10.50 6.61 3.62
C PRO A 40 -10.87 7.85 2.79
N ARG A 41 -9.88 8.45 2.14
CA ARG A 41 -10.09 9.60 1.25
C ARG A 41 -10.53 9.17 -0.15
N ALA A 42 -9.97 8.08 -0.65
CA ALA A 42 -10.01 7.73 -2.06
C ALA A 42 -11.26 6.94 -2.47
N GLU A 43 -11.84 6.15 -1.56
CA GLU A 43 -12.96 5.26 -1.82
C GLU A 43 -14.33 5.86 -1.43
N PRO A 44 -15.45 5.41 -2.04
CA PRO A 44 -15.51 4.51 -3.19
C PRO A 44 -15.01 5.20 -4.46
N ARG A 45 -14.16 4.51 -5.22
CA ARG A 45 -13.59 5.03 -6.46
C ARG A 45 -14.56 4.95 -7.63
N GLY A 46 -14.44 5.88 -8.56
CA GLY A 46 -15.28 5.90 -9.76
C GLY A 46 -15.09 7.15 -10.61
N ALA A 47 -15.53 7.07 -11.86
CA ALA A 47 -15.46 8.18 -12.80
C ALA A 47 -16.33 9.35 -12.31
N ARG A 48 -15.73 10.53 -12.16
CA ARG A 48 -16.43 11.73 -11.75
C ARG A 48 -15.83 13.00 -12.37
N PRO A 49 -16.64 14.07 -12.56
CA PRO A 49 -16.15 15.35 -13.06
C PRO A 49 -15.15 16.01 -12.09
N ALA A 50 -14.12 16.65 -12.65
CA ALA A 50 -13.16 17.47 -11.89
C ALA A 50 -13.82 18.66 -11.18
N ALA A 51 -14.87 19.24 -11.77
CA ALA A 51 -15.57 20.43 -11.26
C ALA A 51 -16.15 20.27 -9.84
N LEU A 52 -16.42 19.03 -9.41
CA LEU A 52 -16.92 18.74 -8.07
C LEU A 52 -15.86 18.93 -6.98
N GLY A 53 -14.57 19.01 -7.32
CA GLY A 53 -13.48 19.17 -6.35
C GLY A 53 -13.20 17.91 -5.52
N GLY A 54 -12.22 17.98 -4.61
CA GLY A 54 -11.83 16.87 -3.74
C GLY A 54 -12.85 16.55 -2.63
N VAL A 55 -12.68 15.44 -1.93
CA VAL A 55 -13.53 15.04 -0.79
C VAL A 55 -13.56 16.11 0.31
N GLN A 56 -12.42 16.74 0.60
CA GLN A 56 -12.32 17.81 1.59
C GLN A 56 -13.08 19.07 1.16
N ALA A 57 -12.94 19.48 -0.10
CA ALA A 57 -13.62 20.65 -0.65
C ALA A 57 -15.15 20.50 -0.65
N ARG A 58 -15.64 19.26 -0.78
CA ARG A 58 -17.08 18.94 -0.79
C ARG A 58 -17.69 18.74 0.59
N GLY A 59 -16.89 18.73 1.67
CA GLY A 59 -17.40 18.47 3.02
C GLY A 59 -17.90 17.03 3.26
N ARG A 60 -17.61 16.08 2.34
CA ARG A 60 -18.02 14.67 2.48
C ARG A 60 -17.30 13.99 3.66
N GLY A 61 -16.07 14.41 3.94
CA GLY A 61 -15.24 13.81 4.99
C GLY A 61 -14.59 12.49 4.57
N LEU A 62 -13.68 12.00 5.42
CA LEU A 62 -13.04 10.69 5.21
C LEU A 62 -14.03 9.57 5.60
N LEU A 63 -13.99 8.46 4.87
CA LEU A 63 -14.69 7.24 5.30
C LEU A 63 -14.05 6.70 6.58
N ASP A 64 -14.82 5.92 7.33
CA ASP A 64 -14.21 5.06 8.33
C ASP A 64 -13.26 4.06 7.64
N PRO A 65 -12.14 3.69 8.29
CA PRO A 65 -11.15 2.81 7.68
C PRO A 65 -11.68 1.43 7.28
N VAL A 66 -12.70 0.90 7.97
CA VAL A 66 -13.23 -0.44 7.73
C VAL A 66 -14.05 -0.44 6.44
N THR A 67 -15.00 0.50 6.31
CA THR A 67 -15.79 0.68 5.10
C THR A 67 -14.92 1.04 3.90
N ALA A 68 -13.89 1.88 4.10
CA ALA A 68 -12.94 2.19 3.05
C ALA A 68 -12.22 0.93 2.53
N GLN A 69 -11.79 0.05 3.44
CA GLN A 69 -11.17 -1.22 3.09
C GLN A 69 -12.16 -2.22 2.47
N ASP A 70 -13.42 -2.22 2.88
CA ASP A 70 -14.48 -3.02 2.23
C ASP A 70 -14.64 -2.61 0.76
N TYR A 71 -14.66 -1.31 0.46
CA TYR A 71 -14.70 -0.85 -0.93
C TYR A 71 -13.47 -1.26 -1.73
N VAL A 72 -12.27 -1.15 -1.15
CA VAL A 72 -11.05 -1.66 -1.78
C VAL A 72 -11.18 -3.16 -2.07
N PHE A 73 -11.65 -3.95 -1.10
CA PHE A 73 -11.78 -5.40 -1.23
C PHE A 73 -12.78 -5.76 -2.33
N ARG A 74 -13.96 -5.12 -2.35
CA ARG A 74 -14.99 -5.30 -3.39
C ARG A 74 -14.46 -4.95 -4.78
N ALA A 75 -13.73 -3.85 -4.88
CA ALA A 75 -13.13 -3.40 -6.14
C ALA A 75 -12.07 -4.38 -6.66
N ALA A 76 -11.31 -5.00 -5.75
CA ALA A 76 -10.26 -5.97 -6.08
C ALA A 76 -10.82 -7.35 -6.47
N HIS A 77 -11.97 -7.74 -5.91
CA HIS A 77 -12.52 -9.09 -6.02
C HIS A 77 -13.97 -9.10 -6.53
N PRO A 78 -14.25 -8.62 -7.75
CA PRO A 78 -15.62 -8.55 -8.28
C PRO A 78 -16.30 -9.92 -8.40
N LEU A 79 -15.51 -11.00 -8.58
CA LEU A 79 -16.04 -12.36 -8.62
C LEU A 79 -16.56 -12.86 -7.26
N LEU A 80 -16.01 -12.35 -6.15
CA LEU A 80 -16.40 -12.74 -4.80
C LEU A 80 -17.46 -11.80 -4.23
N ALA A 81 -17.31 -10.49 -4.47
CA ALA A 81 -18.15 -9.47 -3.87
C ALA A 81 -19.31 -9.00 -4.76
N GLY A 82 -19.35 -9.46 -6.00
CA GLY A 82 -20.31 -9.00 -7.01
C GLY A 82 -19.91 -7.66 -7.64
N PRO A 83 -20.76 -7.12 -8.55
CA PRO A 83 -20.52 -5.83 -9.18
C PRO A 83 -20.57 -4.71 -8.13
N MET A 84 -19.69 -3.72 -8.30
CA MET A 84 -19.67 -2.57 -7.41
C MET A 84 -20.97 -1.76 -7.55
N PRO A 85 -21.59 -1.32 -6.45
CA PRO A 85 -22.76 -0.44 -6.54
C PRO A 85 -22.36 0.88 -7.18
N THR A 86 -23.25 1.42 -8.01
CA THR A 86 -23.06 2.73 -8.64
C THR A 86 -23.33 3.82 -7.60
N PHE A 87 -22.33 4.68 -7.37
CA PHE A 87 -22.44 5.80 -6.45
C PHE A 87 -22.74 7.10 -7.21
N SER A 88 -23.49 7.98 -6.57
CA SER A 88 -23.65 9.36 -7.03
C SER A 88 -22.34 10.14 -6.87
N ALA A 89 -22.16 11.18 -7.69
CA ALA A 89 -20.88 11.88 -7.78
C ALA A 89 -20.45 12.58 -6.47
N ASP A 90 -21.40 12.91 -5.59
CA ASP A 90 -21.18 13.43 -4.24
C ASP A 90 -20.59 12.39 -3.27
N ARG A 91 -20.90 11.10 -3.45
CA ARG A 91 -20.43 10.02 -2.56
C ARG A 91 -19.09 9.43 -2.96
N LEU A 92 -18.68 9.61 -4.21
CA LEU A 92 -17.40 9.13 -4.74
C LEU A 92 -16.22 9.82 -4.06
N GLY A 93 -15.18 9.03 -3.76
CA GLY A 93 -13.92 9.52 -3.21
C GLY A 93 -13.05 10.23 -4.25
N ASP A 94 -11.79 10.47 -3.89
CA ASP A 94 -10.85 11.19 -4.77
C ASP A 94 -10.15 10.29 -5.82
N CYS A 95 -10.26 8.96 -5.71
CA CYS A 95 -9.76 8.07 -6.76
C CYS A 95 -10.76 7.98 -7.93
N THR A 96 -10.33 8.37 -9.12
CA THR A 96 -11.16 8.29 -10.34
C THR A 96 -11.03 6.96 -11.08
N ASP A 97 -10.40 5.95 -10.46
CA ASP A 97 -10.16 4.62 -11.04
C ASP A 97 -9.45 4.63 -12.42
N CYS A 98 -8.57 5.61 -12.68
CA CYS A 98 -7.93 5.77 -13.99
C CYS A 98 -6.82 4.76 -14.31
N GLY A 99 -6.36 3.98 -13.33
CA GLY A 99 -5.29 3.00 -13.50
C GLY A 99 -3.88 3.57 -13.71
N ALA A 100 -3.68 4.90 -13.69
CA ALA A 100 -2.37 5.52 -13.96
C ALA A 100 -1.24 4.97 -13.06
N CYS A 101 -1.54 4.68 -11.79
CA CYS A 101 -0.59 4.10 -10.84
C CYS A 101 -0.19 2.65 -11.21
N VAL A 102 -1.11 1.86 -11.77
CA VAL A 102 -0.88 0.48 -12.20
C VAL A 102 -0.04 0.48 -13.47
N THR A 103 -0.39 1.34 -14.43
CA THR A 103 0.33 1.49 -15.70
C THR A 103 1.77 2.00 -15.50
N ALA A 104 1.99 2.87 -14.52
CA ALA A 104 3.33 3.38 -14.19
C ALA A 104 4.19 2.36 -13.41
N CYS A 105 3.59 1.29 -12.86
CA CYS A 105 4.33 0.29 -12.11
C CYS A 105 5.04 -0.68 -13.07
N PRO A 106 6.38 -0.82 -13.02
CA PRO A 106 7.09 -1.77 -13.89
C PRO A 106 6.73 -3.23 -13.62
N MET A 107 6.18 -3.50 -12.44
CA MET A 107 5.70 -4.82 -12.01
C MET A 107 4.18 -4.97 -12.19
N GLN A 108 3.51 -3.97 -12.76
CA GLN A 108 2.06 -3.93 -12.96
C GLN A 108 1.23 -4.16 -11.68
N LEU A 109 1.76 -3.75 -10.52
CA LEU A 109 1.09 -3.91 -9.24
C LEU A 109 -0.01 -2.88 -9.04
N ASP A 110 -1.16 -3.33 -8.52
CA ASP A 110 -2.21 -2.44 -8.05
C ASP A 110 -2.03 -2.09 -6.56
N ILE A 111 -1.40 -0.94 -6.31
CA ILE A 111 -1.13 -0.42 -4.96
C ILE A 111 -2.41 -0.15 -4.14
N ARG A 112 -3.57 -0.06 -4.78
CA ARG A 112 -4.84 0.23 -4.11
C ARG A 112 -5.30 -0.93 -3.25
N HIS A 113 -4.88 -2.15 -3.60
CA HIS A 113 -5.19 -3.39 -2.86
C HIS A 113 -4.35 -3.56 -1.59
N GLY A 114 -3.51 -2.57 -1.29
CA GLY A 114 -2.68 -2.55 -0.10
C GLY A 114 -1.21 -2.88 -0.39
N PRO A 115 -0.38 -2.90 0.66
CA PRO A 115 1.06 -3.07 0.55
C PRO A 115 1.41 -4.51 0.19
N GLN A 116 2.00 -4.70 -0.99
CA GLN A 116 2.42 -5.99 -1.52
C GLN A 116 3.92 -6.21 -1.26
N ALA A 117 4.33 -7.46 -1.04
CA ALA A 117 5.73 -7.83 -0.82
C ALA A 117 6.60 -7.53 -2.05
N ASP A 118 6.02 -7.62 -3.25
CA ASP A 118 6.70 -7.41 -4.53
C ASP A 118 6.97 -5.93 -4.84
N CYS A 119 6.52 -4.99 -3.99
CA CYS A 119 6.73 -3.57 -4.22
C CYS A 119 8.19 -3.16 -3.96
N LEU A 120 8.85 -2.63 -4.99
CA LEU A 120 10.22 -2.10 -4.92
C LEU A 120 10.31 -0.70 -4.30
N ALA A 121 9.19 -0.06 -3.97
CA ALA A 121 9.11 1.31 -3.44
C ALA A 121 9.83 2.39 -4.29
N CYS A 122 9.86 2.24 -5.63
CA CYS A 122 10.53 3.19 -6.53
C CYS A 122 9.82 4.55 -6.69
N GLY A 123 8.55 4.66 -6.29
CA GLY A 123 7.80 5.93 -6.32
C GLY A 123 7.12 6.28 -7.65
N ALA A 124 7.27 5.48 -8.70
CA ALA A 124 6.64 5.76 -10.00
C ALA A 124 5.10 5.89 -9.91
N CYS A 125 4.45 5.03 -9.10
CA CYS A 125 3.01 5.09 -8.87
C CYS A 125 2.58 6.34 -8.08
N LEU A 126 3.42 6.83 -7.16
CA LEU A 126 3.17 8.04 -6.38
C LEU A 126 3.18 9.26 -7.29
N GLU A 127 4.21 9.39 -8.14
CA GLU A 127 4.34 10.50 -9.06
C GLU A 127 3.23 10.51 -10.12
N ALA A 128 2.97 9.36 -10.75
CA ALA A 128 1.91 9.24 -11.75
C ALA A 128 0.52 9.56 -11.16
N CYS A 129 0.25 9.12 -9.92
CA CYS A 129 -0.99 9.44 -9.23
C CYS A 129 -1.08 10.92 -8.88
N ALA A 130 -0.01 11.52 -8.34
CA ALA A 130 0.02 12.94 -8.02
C ALA A 130 -0.22 13.82 -9.26
N GLN A 131 0.42 13.47 -10.38
CA GLN A 131 0.22 14.18 -11.66
C GLN A 131 -1.24 14.08 -12.14
N HIS A 132 -1.85 12.90 -12.06
CA HIS A 132 -3.26 12.72 -12.41
C HIS A 132 -4.19 13.52 -11.50
N GLN A 133 -3.97 13.47 -10.18
CA GLN A 133 -4.75 14.22 -9.20
C GLN A 133 -4.62 15.73 -9.37
N HIS A 134 -3.42 16.21 -9.72
CA HIS A 134 -3.17 17.61 -10.00
C HIS A 134 -3.97 18.08 -11.23
N ARG A 135 -3.94 17.31 -12.32
CA ARG A 135 -4.75 17.59 -13.53
C ARG A 135 -6.26 17.54 -13.25
N ALA A 136 -6.69 16.66 -12.35
CA ALA A 136 -8.09 16.51 -11.97
C ALA A 136 -8.56 17.52 -10.90
N GLY A 137 -7.66 18.32 -10.31
CA GLY A 137 -8.00 19.35 -9.32
C GLY A 137 -8.35 18.82 -7.92
N PHE A 138 -7.93 17.60 -7.56
CA PHE A 138 -8.31 16.95 -6.31
C PHE A 138 -7.26 17.02 -5.20
N GLY A 139 -6.06 17.54 -5.50
CA GLY A 139 -4.96 17.67 -4.55
C GLY A 139 -4.14 16.37 -4.40
N PRO A 140 -2.82 16.47 -4.15
CA PRO A 140 -1.92 15.31 -4.10
C PRO A 140 -2.16 14.42 -2.88
N GLY A 141 -1.37 13.34 -2.75
CA GLY A 141 -1.30 12.55 -1.52
C GLY A 141 -2.32 11.42 -1.38
N LEU A 142 -2.98 10.99 -2.46
CA LEU A 142 -3.73 9.72 -2.47
C LEU A 142 -2.82 8.50 -2.26
N VAL A 143 -1.58 8.61 -2.77
CA VAL A 143 -0.53 7.62 -2.64
C VAL A 143 0.64 8.28 -1.94
N ARG A 144 1.17 7.62 -0.90
CA ARG A 144 2.20 8.19 -0.03
C ARG A 144 3.26 7.15 0.29
N TYR A 145 4.51 7.58 0.40
CA TYR A 145 5.57 6.78 1.00
C TYR A 145 5.62 7.12 2.49
N CYS A 146 4.94 6.32 3.31
CA CYS A 146 4.88 6.51 4.75
C CYS A 146 4.65 5.18 5.47
N SER A 147 4.84 5.18 6.78
CA SER A 147 4.51 4.01 7.59
C SER A 147 2.99 3.91 7.78
N PRO A 148 2.42 2.70 7.87
CA PRO A 148 0.99 2.50 8.18
C PRO A 148 0.53 3.30 9.41
N GLN A 149 1.40 3.39 10.42
CA GLN A 149 1.11 4.11 11.65
C GLN A 149 1.02 5.62 11.44
N LEU A 150 1.95 6.19 10.67
CA LEU A 150 1.92 7.60 10.31
C LEU A 150 0.69 7.91 9.44
N MET A 151 0.31 7.01 8.54
CA MET A 151 -0.86 7.18 7.70
C MET A 151 -2.16 7.13 8.50
N ALA A 152 -2.22 6.31 9.56
CA ALA A 152 -3.30 6.29 10.53
C ALA A 152 -3.33 7.51 11.48
N GLY A 153 -2.42 8.47 11.31
CA GLY A 153 -2.35 9.68 12.14
C GLY A 153 -1.73 9.45 13.53
N GLN A 154 -1.08 8.33 13.76
CA GLN A 154 -0.42 8.04 15.04
C GLN A 154 1.01 8.60 15.06
N PRO A 155 1.50 9.09 16.22
CA PRO A 155 2.86 9.61 16.34
C PRO A 155 3.90 8.50 16.17
N PRO A 156 5.09 8.80 15.62
CA PRO A 156 6.16 7.82 15.54
C PRO A 156 6.66 7.45 16.95
N CYS A 157 6.78 6.16 17.24
CA CYS A 157 7.50 5.71 18.44
C CYS A 157 8.99 5.55 18.09
N TRP A 158 9.85 6.18 18.87
CA TRP A 158 11.30 6.03 18.75
C TRP A 158 11.76 4.68 19.30
N TRP A 159 11.15 4.24 20.40
CA TRP A 159 11.51 3.01 21.08
C TRP A 159 10.63 1.85 20.61
N ARG A 160 11.19 0.95 19.79
CA ARG A 160 10.47 -0.20 19.24
C ARG A 160 10.82 -1.47 20.01
N THR A 161 9.82 -2.14 20.57
CA THR A 161 9.98 -3.39 21.34
C THR A 161 10.72 -4.47 20.55
N ARG A 162 10.44 -4.62 19.25
CA ARG A 162 11.13 -5.61 18.42
C ARG A 162 12.61 -5.27 18.24
N THR A 163 12.93 -3.99 18.04
CA THR A 163 14.30 -3.53 17.88
C THR A 163 15.09 -3.66 19.19
N THR A 164 14.48 -3.37 20.34
CA THR A 164 15.14 -3.53 21.64
C THR A 164 15.44 -4.98 21.98
N VAL A 165 14.48 -5.88 21.73
CA VAL A 165 14.67 -7.32 21.97
C VAL A 165 15.76 -7.89 21.09
N LEU A 166 15.80 -7.53 19.80
CA LEU A 166 16.85 -7.98 18.89
C LEU A 166 18.23 -7.42 19.27
N ALA A 167 18.28 -6.14 19.66
CA ALA A 167 19.52 -5.50 20.10
C ALA A 167 20.06 -6.10 21.41
N SER A 168 19.18 -6.40 22.37
CA SER A 168 19.59 -7.00 23.64
C SER A 168 20.06 -8.45 23.47
N LEU A 169 19.38 -9.24 22.63
CA LEU A 169 19.81 -10.59 22.27
C LEU A 169 21.19 -10.59 21.60
N LEU A 170 21.40 -9.70 20.62
CA LEU A 170 22.68 -9.57 19.93
C LEU A 170 23.80 -9.16 20.90
N ALA A 171 23.56 -8.18 21.77
CA ALA A 171 24.52 -7.77 22.78
C ALA A 171 24.89 -8.92 23.74
N ALA A 172 23.91 -9.72 24.17
CA ALA A 172 24.14 -10.88 25.03
C ALA A 172 25.00 -11.95 24.33
N LEU A 173 24.74 -12.24 23.05
CA LEU A 173 25.53 -13.19 22.27
C LEU A 173 26.98 -12.71 22.08
N LEU A 174 27.17 -11.42 21.77
CA LEU A 174 28.51 -10.83 21.63
C LEU A 174 29.27 -10.86 22.96
N ALA A 175 28.61 -10.55 24.08
CA ALA A 175 29.21 -10.62 25.40
C ALA A 175 29.63 -12.05 25.77
N CYS A 176 28.78 -13.04 25.48
CA CYS A 176 29.11 -14.46 25.68
C CYS A 176 30.30 -14.91 24.81
N GLY A 177 30.33 -14.47 23.55
CA GLY A 177 31.43 -14.76 22.63
C GLY A 177 32.75 -14.14 23.11
N ALA A 178 32.73 -12.88 23.54
CA ALA A 178 33.90 -12.19 24.09
C ALA A 178 34.40 -12.84 25.38
N TRP A 179 33.49 -13.25 26.28
CA TRP A 179 33.86 -13.98 27.50
C TRP A 179 34.59 -15.28 27.17
N ARG A 180 34.17 -16.02 26.14
CA ARG A 180 34.81 -17.29 25.75
C ARG A 180 36.18 -17.11 25.09
N LEU A 181 36.50 -15.91 24.59
CA LEU A 181 37.76 -15.61 23.88
C LEU A 181 38.85 -15.04 24.80
N CYS A 182 38.47 -14.49 25.95
CA CYS A 182 39.38 -14.07 27.02
C CYS A 182 39.65 -15.20 28.01
#